data_AF-A0A6N2EMC9-F1
#
_entry.id   AF-A0A6N2EMC9-F1
#
_cell.length_a   1.000
_cell.length_b   1.000
_cell.length_c   1.000
_cell.angle_alpha   90.00
_cell.angle_beta   90.00
_cell.angle_gamma   90.00
#
_symmetry.space_group_name_H-M   'P 1'
#
loop_
_entity.id
_entity.type
_entity.pdbx_description
1 polymer ?
#
loop_
_entity_poly.entity_id
_entity_poly.type
_entity_poly.pdbx_seq_one_letter_code
_entity_poly.pdbx_strand_id
1 'polypeptide(L)'
;MNADFDASTLHEHPVATPRTLVRTPVLLLVVALLLGGCAASGVPDARQSLGPEERRAFDELVLRMLDREALYTVAGGLKPMSSGFWSHRLSTEEPDLEPLARTRALLELIEDGEIAAGVMVFAAEWDSKRSAEAFVVHRASMRRMLNEQRAFWAPLGIDPGTDPEVVIAIAERLPRLDRFRAYGYLFGYPDDAIDFFVAAAAEQEETGSLVRRRFISVPTHEAETNRFVWAVPEDYAGDPREDEIREIAGPILDAYREKRERYGERTPAALFRAVRRAWPRRPGRRVGRRRVPAGAGEPVTRGDSGRGMPLVFQLSR
;
A
#
# COMPACT_ATOMS: atom_id res chain seq x y z
N MET A 1 -51.51 -28.47 -54.80
CA MET A 1 -52.96 -28.15 -54.74
C MET A 1 -53.03 -26.66 -54.46
N ASN A 2 -53.12 -25.86 -55.53
CA ASN A 2 -54.36 -25.28 -56.09
C ASN A 2 -54.88 -24.16 -55.16
N ALA A 3 -55.18 -22.95 -55.60
CA ALA A 3 -55.21 -22.37 -56.94
C ALA A 3 -55.26 -20.83 -56.87
N ASP A 4 -54.98 -20.23 -58.03
CA ASP A 4 -55.26 -18.88 -58.53
C ASP A 4 -56.44 -18.10 -57.93
N PHE A 5 -56.29 -16.77 -57.87
CA PHE A 5 -57.24 -15.86 -58.54
C PHE A 5 -56.64 -14.49 -58.88
N ASP A 6 -56.94 -14.08 -60.12
CA ASP A 6 -56.53 -12.92 -60.94
C ASP A 6 -57.12 -11.59 -60.47
N ALA A 7 -56.34 -10.49 -60.49
CA ALA A 7 -56.35 -9.39 -61.47
C ALA A 7 -57.66 -8.57 -61.62
N SER A 8 -57.53 -7.24 -61.50
CA SER A 8 -57.54 -6.32 -62.67
C SER A 8 -57.85 -4.86 -62.29
N THR A 9 -56.87 -3.99 -62.58
CA THR A 9 -56.95 -2.70 -63.31
C THR A 9 -57.70 -1.45 -62.81
N LEU A 10 -57.02 -0.31 -63.09
CA LEU A 10 -57.45 1.04 -63.55
C LEU A 10 -56.86 2.12 -62.61
N HIS A 11 -56.19 3.21 -63.00
CA HIS A 11 -55.90 3.90 -64.26
C HIS A 11 -54.65 4.81 -64.07
N GLU A 12 -53.84 4.97 -65.12
CA GLU A 12 -53.19 6.19 -65.68
C GLU A 12 -53.42 7.56 -64.98
N HIS A 13 -52.55 8.60 -64.94
CA HIS A 13 -51.38 9.07 -65.72
C HIS A 13 -50.70 10.27 -64.96
N PRO A 14 -49.68 11.01 -65.50
CA PRO A 14 -48.44 11.37 -64.78
C PRO A 14 -48.35 12.84 -64.32
N VAL A 15 -47.40 13.15 -63.44
CA VAL A 15 -46.79 14.49 -63.34
C VAL A 15 -45.29 14.39 -63.04
N ALA A 16 -44.50 15.12 -63.83
CA ALA A 16 -43.06 15.17 -63.81
C ALA A 16 -42.49 16.11 -62.72
N THR A 17 -41.37 15.68 -62.12
CA THR A 17 -40.18 16.45 -61.65
C THR A 17 -40.37 17.61 -60.64
N PRO A 18 -39.48 17.75 -59.61
CA PRO A 18 -38.03 17.87 -59.82
C PRO A 18 -37.13 17.06 -58.87
N ARG A 19 -35.93 16.80 -59.38
CA ARG A 19 -34.75 16.37 -58.64
C ARG A 19 -34.32 17.49 -57.69
N THR A 20 -34.39 17.26 -56.39
CA THR A 20 -33.57 17.98 -55.42
C THR A 20 -32.79 16.99 -54.57
N LEU A 21 -31.51 16.98 -54.87
CA LEU A 21 -30.44 16.27 -54.22
C LEU A 21 -30.27 16.84 -52.79
N VAL A 22 -31.01 16.33 -51.80
CA VAL A 22 -30.69 16.61 -50.38
C VAL A 22 -29.60 15.63 -49.94
N ARG A 23 -28.38 15.90 -50.41
CA ARG A 23 -27.18 15.43 -49.72
C ARG A 23 -27.00 16.32 -48.48
N THR A 24 -26.72 15.67 -47.35
CA THR A 24 -26.11 16.24 -46.12
C THR A 24 -27.07 17.01 -45.18
N PRO A 25 -27.59 16.33 -44.14
CA PRO A 25 -27.23 16.78 -42.79
C PRO A 25 -26.82 15.65 -41.84
N VAL A 26 -26.73 14.40 -42.30
CA VAL A 26 -26.34 13.27 -41.43
C VAL A 26 -24.83 13.27 -41.12
N LEU A 27 -23.99 13.78 -42.04
CA LEU A 27 -22.54 13.81 -41.82
C LEU A 27 -22.10 14.86 -40.80
N LEU A 28 -22.85 15.96 -40.62
CA LEU A 28 -22.54 17.01 -39.64
C LEU A 28 -22.94 16.61 -38.20
N LEU A 29 -23.95 15.76 -38.03
CA LEU A 29 -24.32 15.22 -36.72
C LEU A 29 -23.32 14.16 -36.22
N VAL A 30 -22.76 13.35 -37.13
CA VAL A 30 -21.74 12.34 -36.78
C VAL A 30 -20.39 12.99 -36.46
N VAL A 31 -20.01 14.08 -37.13
CA VAL A 31 -18.78 14.84 -36.79
C VAL A 31 -18.94 15.59 -35.46
N ALA A 32 -20.12 16.12 -35.15
CA ALA A 32 -20.37 16.76 -33.84
C ALA A 32 -20.35 15.75 -32.68
N LEU A 33 -20.80 14.51 -32.89
CA LEU A 33 -20.73 13.43 -31.89
C LEU A 33 -19.32 12.86 -31.72
N LEU A 34 -18.46 12.92 -32.74
CA LEU A 34 -17.06 12.50 -32.65
C LEU A 34 -16.12 13.58 -32.08
N LEU A 35 -16.53 14.85 -32.05
CA LEU A 35 -15.78 15.95 -31.42
C LEU A 35 -16.20 16.23 -29.97
N GLY A 36 -17.33 15.69 -29.51
CA GLY A 36 -17.81 15.80 -28.12
C GLY A 36 -17.24 14.76 -27.15
N GLY A 37 -16.40 13.83 -27.61
CA GLY A 37 -15.91 12.68 -26.84
C GLY A 37 -14.70 12.94 -25.92
N CYS A 38 -14.33 14.21 -25.70
CA CYS A 38 -13.26 14.60 -24.77
C CYS A 38 -13.77 15.53 -23.67
N ALA A 39 -14.97 15.30 -23.15
CA ALA A 39 -15.21 15.65 -21.75
C ALA A 39 -14.39 14.66 -20.93
N ALA A 40 -13.13 15.01 -20.67
CA ALA A 40 -12.40 14.40 -19.59
C ALA A 40 -13.29 14.55 -18.36
N SER A 41 -13.93 13.46 -17.95
CA SER A 41 -14.50 13.29 -16.62
C SER A 41 -13.31 13.36 -15.65
N GLY A 42 -12.77 14.56 -15.48
CA GLY A 42 -11.84 14.87 -14.41
C GLY A 42 -12.66 14.67 -13.17
N VAL A 43 -12.51 13.51 -12.53
CA VAL A 43 -12.87 13.34 -11.13
C VAL A 43 -12.33 14.59 -10.44
N PRO A 44 -13.19 15.45 -9.85
CA PRO A 44 -12.73 16.64 -9.16
C PRO A 44 -11.60 16.20 -8.24
N ASP A 45 -10.45 16.89 -8.26
CA ASP A 45 -9.39 16.61 -7.30
C ASP A 45 -10.08 16.74 -5.93
N ALA A 46 -10.34 15.64 -5.23
CA ALA A 46 -11.16 15.60 -4.01
C ALA A 46 -10.57 16.50 -2.90
N ARG A 47 -9.35 16.99 -3.13
CA ARG A 47 -8.71 18.06 -2.37
C ARG A 47 -9.37 19.43 -2.54
N GLN A 48 -10.03 19.72 -3.64
CA GLN A 48 -10.68 21.02 -3.89
C GLN A 48 -11.83 21.28 -2.92
N SER A 49 -12.43 20.22 -2.36
CA SER A 49 -13.45 20.33 -1.31
C SER A 49 -12.87 20.47 0.10
N LEU A 50 -11.56 20.32 0.32
CA LEU A 50 -10.95 20.49 1.64
C LEU A 50 -10.92 21.96 2.05
N GLY A 51 -11.29 22.21 3.31
CA GLY A 51 -11.06 23.49 3.96
C GLY A 51 -9.56 23.80 4.12
N PRO A 52 -9.18 25.06 4.43
CA PRO A 52 -7.78 25.44 4.57
C PRO A 52 -7.01 24.64 5.62
N GLU A 53 -7.66 24.27 6.73
CA GLU A 53 -7.04 23.50 7.81
C GLU A 53 -6.80 22.03 7.42
N GLU A 54 -7.80 21.39 6.81
CA GLU A 54 -7.70 20.03 6.32
C GLU A 54 -6.65 19.90 5.21
N ARG A 55 -6.56 20.91 4.34
CA ARG A 55 -5.50 20.97 3.31
C ARG A 55 -4.11 21.01 3.94
N ARG A 56 -3.89 21.83 4.98
CA ARG A 56 -2.60 21.88 5.69
C ARG A 56 -2.29 20.54 6.37
N ALA A 57 -3.28 19.94 7.04
CA ALA A 57 -3.11 18.64 7.68
C ALA A 57 -2.79 17.53 6.66
N PHE A 58 -3.46 17.55 5.50
CA PHE A 58 -3.16 16.64 4.40
C PHE A 58 -1.73 16.83 3.86
N ASP A 59 -1.34 18.08 3.63
CA ASP A 59 -0.02 18.42 3.10
C ASP A 59 1.10 17.99 4.08
N GLU A 60 0.93 18.21 5.38
CA GLU A 60 1.84 17.74 6.42
C GLU A 60 1.92 16.21 6.48
N LEU A 61 0.77 15.53 6.44
CA LEU A 61 0.70 14.07 6.43
C LEU A 61 1.48 13.47 5.25
N VAL A 62 1.27 14.02 4.05
CA VAL A 62 1.96 13.59 2.83
C VAL A 62 3.47 13.84 2.92
N LEU A 63 3.90 15.00 3.41
CA LEU A 63 5.32 15.29 3.59
C LEU A 63 5.96 14.32 4.58
N ARG A 64 5.37 14.10 5.75
CA ARG A 64 5.89 13.15 6.74
C ARG A 64 5.96 11.73 6.20
N MET A 65 4.97 11.32 5.42
CA MET A 65 4.98 10.01 4.76
C MET A 65 6.16 9.91 3.79
N LEU A 66 6.35 10.90 2.92
CA LEU A 66 7.39 10.87 1.89
C LEU A 66 8.81 11.15 2.43
N ASP A 67 8.95 11.90 3.52
CA ASP A 67 10.24 12.18 4.15
C ASP A 67 10.80 10.95 4.88
N ARG A 68 9.93 9.99 5.21
CA ARG A 68 10.24 8.76 5.93
C ARG A 68 10.29 7.56 4.99
N GLU A 69 10.33 6.37 5.59
CA GLU A 69 10.37 5.10 4.89
C GLU A 69 9.11 4.77 4.07
N ALA A 70 8.00 5.50 4.24
CA ALA A 70 6.82 5.34 3.39
C ALA A 70 7.05 5.77 1.94
N LEU A 71 8.10 6.56 1.66
CA LEU A 71 8.63 6.75 0.32
C LEU A 71 8.84 5.43 -0.43
N TYR A 72 9.47 4.44 0.21
CA TYR A 72 9.80 3.15 -0.41
C TYR A 72 8.58 2.25 -0.66
N THR A 73 7.48 2.52 0.04
CA THR A 73 6.20 1.85 -0.22
C THR A 73 5.51 2.51 -1.41
N VAL A 74 5.41 3.83 -1.43
CA VAL A 74 4.64 4.54 -2.49
C VAL A 74 5.39 4.64 -3.81
N ALA A 75 6.73 4.72 -3.79
CA ALA A 75 7.59 4.75 -4.97
C ALA A 75 7.91 3.32 -5.44
N GLY A 76 7.08 2.81 -6.35
CA GLY A 76 7.32 1.53 -7.03
C GLY A 76 7.11 0.27 -6.18
N GLY A 77 6.74 0.42 -4.91
CA GLY A 77 6.45 -0.70 -4.01
C GLY A 77 7.67 -1.55 -3.69
N LEU A 78 8.80 -0.91 -3.34
CA LEU A 78 10.01 -1.60 -2.87
C LEU A 78 9.67 -2.48 -1.66
N LYS A 79 8.87 -1.96 -0.73
CA LYS A 79 8.32 -2.74 0.39
C LYS A 79 6.79 -2.73 0.43
N PRO A 80 6.14 -3.72 1.08
CA PRO A 80 4.68 -3.83 1.07
C PRO A 80 3.97 -2.73 1.86
N MET A 81 4.50 -2.37 3.02
CA MET A 81 3.84 -1.46 3.98
C MET A 81 4.85 -0.52 4.65
N SER A 82 4.34 0.65 5.05
CA SER A 82 4.95 1.52 6.07
C SER A 82 3.88 2.04 7.02
N SER A 83 4.29 2.40 8.24
CA SER A 83 3.44 3.09 9.21
C SER A 83 4.21 4.21 9.93
N GLY A 84 3.63 4.79 10.98
CA GLY A 84 4.33 5.70 11.89
C GLY A 84 4.60 7.12 11.37
N PHE A 85 4.03 7.51 10.22
CA PHE A 85 4.08 8.91 9.72
C PHE A 85 2.98 9.80 10.32
N TRP A 86 2.01 9.19 11.01
CA TRP A 86 1.09 9.82 11.95
C TRP A 86 0.83 8.84 13.09
N SER A 87 0.64 9.35 14.30
CA SER A 87 0.35 8.53 15.48
C SER A 87 -0.57 9.24 16.46
N HIS A 88 -1.41 8.49 17.17
CA HIS A 88 -2.27 8.98 18.24
C HIS A 88 -2.37 7.97 19.39
N ARG A 89 -2.74 8.44 20.58
CA ARG A 89 -3.03 7.58 21.74
C ARG A 89 -4.50 7.69 22.09
N LEU A 90 -5.26 6.64 21.76
CA LEU A 90 -6.68 6.53 22.04
C LEU A 90 -6.89 6.07 23.48
N SER A 91 -7.60 6.86 24.28
CA SER A 91 -8.08 6.44 25.61
C SER A 91 -9.09 5.29 25.47
N THR A 92 -8.97 4.26 26.31
CA THR A 92 -9.92 3.14 26.34
C THR A 92 -11.07 3.36 27.32
N GLU A 93 -10.93 4.33 28.24
CA GLU A 93 -11.96 4.73 29.19
C GLU A 93 -12.88 5.82 28.62
N GLU A 94 -12.28 6.81 27.97
CA GLU A 94 -12.97 7.98 27.38
C GLU A 94 -12.52 8.16 25.93
N PRO A 95 -12.99 7.31 25.00
CA PRO A 95 -12.48 7.31 23.63
C PRO A 95 -12.93 8.55 22.85
N ASP A 96 -11.96 9.38 22.45
CA ASP A 96 -12.14 10.40 21.41
C ASP A 96 -11.72 9.82 20.05
N LEU A 97 -12.71 9.62 19.18
CA LEU A 97 -12.52 9.04 17.85
C LEU A 97 -12.31 10.11 16.76
N GLU A 98 -12.48 11.39 17.07
CA GLU A 98 -12.37 12.48 16.10
C GLU A 98 -10.99 12.52 15.41
N PRO A 99 -9.85 12.38 16.12
CA PRO A 99 -8.54 12.34 15.48
C PRO A 99 -8.38 11.18 14.49
N LEU A 100 -8.99 10.02 14.78
CA LEU A 100 -8.96 8.85 13.92
C LEU A 100 -9.84 9.06 12.68
N ALA A 101 -11.06 9.55 12.87
CA ALA A 101 -12.00 9.84 11.78
C ALA A 101 -11.42 10.87 10.81
N ARG A 102 -10.92 11.99 11.34
CA ARG A 102 -10.25 13.04 10.56
C ARG A 102 -9.06 12.48 9.77
N THR A 103 -8.20 11.68 10.41
CA THR A 103 -7.01 11.13 9.74
C THR A 103 -7.40 10.13 8.64
N ARG A 104 -8.41 9.28 8.85
CA ARG A 104 -8.93 8.37 7.82
C ARG A 104 -9.43 9.13 6.60
N ALA A 105 -10.23 10.19 6.80
CA ALA A 105 -10.71 11.03 5.70
C ALA A 105 -9.57 11.67 4.88
N LEU A 106 -8.44 12.03 5.52
CA LEU A 106 -7.26 12.52 4.82
C LEU A 106 -6.53 11.42 4.04
N LEU A 107 -6.47 10.20 4.59
CA LEU A 107 -5.81 9.05 3.94
C LEU A 107 -6.59 8.54 2.74
N GLU A 108 -7.92 8.64 2.73
CA GLU A 108 -8.77 8.34 1.56
C GLU A 108 -8.35 9.14 0.31
N LEU A 109 -7.75 10.33 0.47
CA LEU A 109 -7.24 11.15 -0.63
C LEU A 109 -5.89 10.66 -1.20
N ILE A 110 -5.25 9.70 -0.54
CA ILE A 110 -4.01 9.03 -0.96
C ILE A 110 -4.33 7.70 -1.64
N GLU A 111 -5.44 7.06 -1.26
CA GLU A 111 -5.84 5.77 -1.79
C GLU A 111 -6.11 5.80 -3.30
N ASP A 112 -5.69 4.73 -3.97
CA ASP A 112 -5.98 4.47 -5.37
C ASP A 112 -6.01 2.95 -5.62
N GLY A 113 -6.11 2.52 -6.89
CA GLY A 113 -6.10 1.09 -7.23
C GLY A 113 -4.80 0.35 -6.88
N GLU A 114 -3.72 1.06 -6.53
CA GLU A 114 -2.41 0.52 -6.17
C GLU A 114 -2.03 0.75 -4.72
N ILE A 115 -2.53 1.83 -4.10
CA ILE A 115 -2.22 2.24 -2.73
C ILE A 115 -3.46 2.08 -1.86
N ALA A 116 -3.32 1.35 -0.75
CA ALA A 116 -4.26 1.39 0.36
C ALA A 116 -3.66 2.24 1.49
N ALA A 117 -4.47 2.94 2.24
CA ALA A 117 -4.04 3.78 3.34
C ALA A 117 -5.13 3.88 4.42
N GLY A 118 -4.74 3.76 5.67
CA GLY A 118 -5.71 3.77 6.76
C GLY A 118 -5.07 3.97 8.12
N VAL A 119 -5.86 3.81 9.18
CA VAL A 119 -5.39 3.90 10.56
C VAL A 119 -5.55 2.56 11.25
N MET A 120 -4.42 1.99 11.66
CA MET A 120 -4.37 0.81 12.52
C MET A 120 -4.39 1.25 13.98
N VAL A 121 -5.22 0.59 14.80
CA VAL A 121 -5.19 0.70 16.26
C VAL A 121 -4.57 -0.58 16.81
N PHE A 122 -3.46 -0.45 17.52
CA PHE A 122 -2.75 -1.59 18.10
C PHE A 122 -3.62 -2.28 19.16
N ALA A 123 -3.53 -3.61 19.24
CA ALA A 123 -4.31 -4.40 20.19
C ALA A 123 -3.77 -4.25 21.62
N ALA A 124 -2.47 -4.02 21.75
CA ALA A 124 -1.83 -3.80 23.04
C ALA A 124 -2.31 -2.51 23.69
N GLU A 125 -2.73 -2.63 24.95
CA GLU A 125 -3.13 -1.53 25.80
C GLU A 125 -2.04 -1.25 26.84
N TRP A 126 -1.75 0.03 27.06
CA TRP A 126 -0.82 0.49 28.07
C TRP A 126 -1.36 1.74 28.74
N ASP A 127 -1.49 1.72 30.06
CA ASP A 127 -1.99 2.87 30.84
C ASP A 127 -3.35 3.37 30.31
N SER A 128 -4.31 2.43 30.18
CA SER A 128 -5.65 2.66 29.62
C SER A 128 -5.66 3.36 28.25
N LYS A 129 -4.62 3.14 27.44
CA LYS A 129 -4.47 3.74 26.11
C LYS A 129 -4.02 2.71 25.09
N ARG A 130 -4.54 2.84 23.89
CA ARG A 130 -4.05 2.13 22.70
C ARG A 130 -3.34 3.10 21.78
N SER A 131 -2.23 2.65 21.21
CA SER A 131 -1.57 3.41 20.15
C SER A 131 -2.36 3.22 18.86
N ALA A 132 -2.39 4.26 18.04
CA ALA A 132 -2.91 4.23 16.69
C ALA A 132 -1.87 4.83 15.74
N GLU A 133 -1.74 4.27 14.54
CA GLU A 133 -0.81 4.74 13.52
C GLU A 133 -1.48 4.75 12.15
N ALA A 134 -1.14 5.75 11.35
CA ALA A 134 -1.44 5.72 9.93
C ALA A 134 -0.50 4.70 9.24
N PHE A 135 -1.05 3.96 8.29
CA PHE A 135 -0.29 3.08 7.42
C PHE A 135 -0.56 3.38 5.95
N VAL A 136 0.38 2.97 5.10
CA VAL A 136 0.20 2.91 3.65
C VAL A 136 0.70 1.56 3.15
N VAL A 137 0.01 0.99 2.18
CA VAL A 137 0.31 -0.31 1.58
C VAL A 137 0.36 -0.19 0.07
N HIS A 138 1.43 -0.70 -0.53
CA HIS A 138 1.49 -0.93 -1.97
C HIS A 138 0.87 -2.29 -2.30
N ARG A 139 -0.39 -2.28 -2.77
CA ARG A 139 -1.21 -3.48 -2.99
C ARG A 139 -0.47 -4.54 -3.79
N ALA A 140 0.13 -4.18 -4.92
CA ALA A 140 0.85 -5.16 -5.74
C ALA A 140 2.09 -5.74 -5.06
N SER A 141 2.72 -5.02 -4.12
CA SER A 141 3.88 -5.52 -3.37
C SER A 141 3.43 -6.47 -2.25
N MET A 142 2.37 -6.10 -1.54
CA MET A 142 1.72 -6.98 -0.56
C MET A 142 1.26 -8.30 -1.21
N ARG A 143 0.60 -8.27 -2.38
CA ARG A 143 0.20 -9.50 -3.08
C ARG A 143 1.37 -10.41 -3.45
N ARG A 144 2.53 -9.84 -3.80
CA ARG A 144 3.74 -10.63 -4.05
C ARG A 144 4.24 -11.26 -2.76
N MET A 145 4.35 -10.47 -1.69
CA MET A 145 4.76 -10.95 -0.37
C MET A 145 3.83 -12.08 0.12
N LEU A 146 2.51 -11.94 0.02
CA LEU A 146 1.55 -12.96 0.42
C LEU A 146 1.68 -14.25 -0.40
N ASN A 147 2.02 -14.15 -1.68
CA ASN A 147 2.31 -15.30 -2.53
C ASN A 147 3.65 -15.97 -2.18
N GLU A 148 4.70 -15.18 -1.97
CA GLU A 148 6.05 -15.65 -1.62
C GLU A 148 6.04 -16.35 -0.26
N GLN A 149 5.32 -15.79 0.71
CA GLN A 149 5.22 -16.29 2.09
C GLN A 149 3.93 -17.08 2.35
N ARG A 150 3.39 -17.73 1.32
CA ARG A 150 2.10 -18.43 1.38
C ARG A 150 2.02 -19.46 2.52
N ALA A 151 3.13 -20.13 2.83
CA ALA A 151 3.17 -21.13 3.90
C ALA A 151 2.85 -20.53 5.29
N PHE A 152 3.22 -19.27 5.52
CA PHE A 152 2.91 -18.55 6.75
C PHE A 152 1.49 -17.98 6.75
N TRP A 153 1.05 -17.39 5.63
CA TRP A 153 -0.22 -16.65 5.57
C TRP A 153 -1.46 -17.53 5.33
N ALA A 154 -1.35 -18.60 4.56
CA ALA A 154 -2.51 -19.43 4.20
C ALA A 154 -3.21 -20.10 5.40
N PRO A 155 -2.50 -20.61 6.43
CA PRO A 155 -3.15 -21.12 7.65
C PRO A 155 -3.99 -20.07 8.40
N LEU A 156 -3.71 -18.79 8.18
CA LEU A 156 -4.47 -17.66 8.76
C LEU A 156 -5.69 -17.28 7.92
N GLY A 157 -5.96 -17.99 6.82
CA GLY A 157 -7.03 -17.63 5.88
C GLY A 157 -6.71 -16.42 5.00
N ILE A 158 -5.43 -16.03 4.92
CA ILE A 158 -4.97 -14.87 4.14
C ILE A 158 -4.43 -15.35 2.78
N ASP A 159 -4.89 -14.68 1.72
CA ASP A 159 -4.46 -14.90 0.34
C ASP A 159 -4.17 -13.55 -0.37
N PRO A 160 -3.59 -13.54 -1.59
CA PRO A 160 -3.25 -12.31 -2.31
C PRO A 160 -4.45 -11.40 -2.67
N GLY A 161 -5.68 -11.85 -2.51
CA GLY A 161 -6.90 -11.06 -2.65
C GLY A 161 -7.42 -10.47 -1.33
N THR A 162 -6.87 -10.87 -0.18
CA THR A 162 -7.27 -10.32 1.12
C THR A 162 -6.99 -8.83 1.19
N ASP A 163 -7.95 -8.07 1.72
CA ASP A 163 -7.79 -6.62 1.87
C ASP A 163 -6.65 -6.29 2.87
N PRO A 164 -5.79 -5.29 2.57
CA PRO A 164 -4.68 -4.91 3.44
C PRO A 164 -5.08 -4.64 4.89
N GLU A 165 -6.23 -4.00 5.14
CA GLU A 165 -6.69 -3.73 6.50
C GLU A 165 -6.95 -5.02 7.28
N VAL A 166 -7.52 -6.04 6.60
CA VAL A 166 -7.78 -7.35 7.19
C VAL A 166 -6.46 -8.06 7.51
N VAL A 167 -5.49 -8.03 6.58
CA VAL A 167 -4.15 -8.62 6.80
C VAL A 167 -3.49 -8.02 8.03
N ILE A 168 -3.50 -6.68 8.12
CA ILE A 168 -2.89 -5.93 9.23
C ILE A 168 -3.64 -6.24 10.54
N ALA A 169 -4.97 -6.23 10.53
CA ALA A 169 -5.77 -6.51 11.72
C ALA A 169 -5.57 -7.93 12.27
N ILE A 170 -5.37 -8.92 11.40
CA ILE A 170 -5.02 -10.29 11.79
C ILE A 170 -3.60 -10.34 12.35
N ALA A 171 -2.62 -9.77 11.62
CA ALA A 171 -1.22 -9.76 12.02
C ALA A 171 -1.01 -9.18 13.43
N GLU A 172 -1.68 -8.06 13.73
CA GLU A 172 -1.61 -7.38 15.04
C GLU A 172 -2.09 -8.25 16.21
N ARG A 173 -2.98 -9.21 15.95
CA ARG A 173 -3.61 -10.07 16.96
C ARG A 173 -2.96 -11.46 17.07
N LEU A 174 -1.92 -11.72 16.28
CA LEU A 174 -1.17 -12.97 16.38
C LEU A 174 -0.43 -13.08 17.71
N PRO A 175 -0.09 -14.32 18.14
CA PRO A 175 0.90 -14.53 19.19
C PRO A 175 2.18 -13.73 18.91
N ARG A 176 2.87 -13.28 19.96
CA ARG A 176 3.94 -12.27 19.84
C ARG A 176 4.99 -12.60 18.78
N LEU A 177 5.52 -13.83 18.75
CA LEU A 177 6.55 -14.24 17.79
C LEU A 177 6.01 -14.27 16.35
N ASP A 178 4.80 -14.77 16.14
CA ASP A 178 4.15 -14.76 14.83
C ASP A 178 3.82 -13.34 14.37
N ARG A 179 3.42 -12.46 15.30
CA ARG A 179 3.22 -11.03 15.01
C ARG A 179 4.52 -10.37 14.58
N PHE A 180 5.65 -10.67 15.22
CA PHE A 180 6.95 -10.16 14.80
C PHE A 180 7.32 -10.63 13.39
N ARG A 181 7.11 -11.91 13.09
CA ARG A 181 7.29 -12.46 11.75
C ARG A 181 6.38 -11.77 10.71
N ALA A 182 5.10 -11.64 11.03
CA ALA A 182 4.10 -10.99 10.17
C ALA A 182 4.49 -9.55 9.83
N TYR A 183 4.87 -8.75 10.83
CA TYR A 183 5.34 -7.38 10.60
C TYR A 183 6.65 -7.33 9.83
N GLY A 184 7.57 -8.27 10.06
CA GLY A 184 8.79 -8.39 9.27
C GLY A 184 8.48 -8.50 7.76
N TYR A 185 7.54 -9.37 7.40
CA TYR A 185 7.09 -9.51 6.01
C TYR A 185 6.36 -8.27 5.49
N LEU A 186 5.47 -7.67 6.29
CA LEU A 186 4.73 -6.46 5.91
C LEU A 186 5.67 -5.27 5.65
N PHE A 187 6.70 -5.10 6.48
CA PHE A 187 7.72 -4.08 6.30
C PHE A 187 8.78 -4.46 5.25
N GLY A 188 8.70 -5.65 4.66
CA GLY A 188 9.57 -6.07 3.56
C GLY A 188 11.02 -6.30 3.96
N TYR A 189 11.27 -6.74 5.20
CA TYR A 189 12.61 -7.09 5.64
C TYR A 189 13.09 -8.41 4.99
N PRO A 190 14.42 -8.60 4.86
CA PRO A 190 15.00 -9.87 4.44
C PRO A 190 14.57 -11.05 5.34
N ASP A 191 14.31 -12.21 4.76
CA ASP A 191 13.77 -13.38 5.47
C ASP A 191 14.70 -13.83 6.62
N ASP A 192 16.01 -13.79 6.40
CA ASP A 192 17.07 -14.09 7.38
C ASP A 192 17.08 -13.11 8.56
N ALA A 193 16.85 -11.81 8.30
CA ALA A 193 16.71 -10.81 9.35
C ALA A 193 15.44 -11.03 10.19
N ILE A 194 14.35 -11.45 9.56
CA ILE A 194 13.09 -11.79 10.25
C ILE A 194 13.29 -13.00 11.14
N ASP A 195 13.89 -14.07 10.61
CA ASP A 195 14.13 -15.30 11.36
C ASP A 195 15.08 -15.06 12.54
N PHE A 196 16.15 -14.28 12.34
CA PHE A 196 17.03 -13.86 13.43
C PHE A 196 16.26 -13.08 14.51
N PHE A 197 15.46 -12.07 14.12
CA PHE A 197 14.73 -11.24 15.07
C PHE A 197 13.73 -12.07 15.90
N VAL A 198 13.03 -13.01 15.26
CA VAL A 198 12.07 -13.90 15.93
C VAL A 198 12.78 -14.86 16.88
N ALA A 199 13.89 -15.48 16.44
CA ALA A 199 14.69 -16.37 17.29
C ALA A 199 15.28 -15.62 18.50
N ALA A 200 15.85 -14.44 18.27
CA ALA A 200 16.40 -13.59 19.33
C ALA A 200 15.32 -13.15 20.34
N ALA A 201 14.09 -12.89 19.88
CA ALA A 201 12.98 -12.58 20.76
C ALA A 201 12.56 -13.77 21.63
N ALA A 202 12.53 -14.98 21.06
CA ALA A 202 12.23 -16.21 21.81
C ALA A 202 13.31 -16.51 22.86
N GLU A 203 14.58 -16.39 22.49
CA GLU A 203 15.71 -16.58 23.43
C GLU A 203 15.68 -15.54 24.56
N GLN A 204 15.36 -14.29 24.25
CA GLN A 204 15.23 -13.26 25.28
C GLN A 204 14.04 -13.55 26.23
N GLU A 205 12.94 -14.11 25.74
CA GLU A 205 11.82 -14.55 26.59
C GLU A 205 12.23 -15.69 27.52
N GLU A 206 13.05 -16.63 27.04
CA GLU A 206 13.52 -17.78 27.83
C GLU A 206 14.59 -17.40 28.85
N THR A 207 15.56 -16.57 28.44
CA THR A 207 16.77 -16.29 29.23
C THR A 207 16.73 -14.96 29.98
N GLY A 208 15.81 -14.06 29.62
CA GLY A 208 15.77 -12.68 30.09
C GLY A 208 16.89 -11.79 29.55
N SER A 209 17.81 -12.33 28.75
CA SER A 209 19.00 -11.64 28.26
C SER A 209 18.80 -11.13 26.83
N LEU A 210 19.23 -9.90 26.57
CA LEU A 210 19.15 -9.32 25.22
C LEU A 210 20.21 -9.96 24.32
N VAL A 211 19.77 -10.59 23.23
CA VAL A 211 20.67 -11.11 22.19
C VAL A 211 21.37 -9.94 21.50
N ARG A 212 22.71 -10.02 21.43
CA ARG A 212 23.54 -9.01 20.78
C ARG A 212 23.27 -8.98 19.27
N ARG A 213 23.23 -7.77 18.70
CA ARG A 213 22.84 -7.54 17.32
C ARG A 213 23.36 -6.20 16.82
N ARG A 214 23.51 -6.10 15.50
CA ARG A 214 23.73 -4.83 14.81
C ARG A 214 22.51 -4.47 13.97
N PHE A 215 22.41 -3.20 13.61
CA PHE A 215 21.30 -2.69 12.82
C PHE A 215 21.76 -2.28 11.44
N ILE A 216 20.92 -2.58 10.47
CA ILE A 216 21.12 -2.22 9.08
C ILE A 216 20.04 -1.25 8.69
N SER A 217 20.44 -0.04 8.28
CA SER A 217 19.53 1.04 7.90
C SER A 217 19.59 1.31 6.41
N VAL A 218 18.43 1.59 5.84
CA VAL A 218 18.27 2.26 4.54
C VAL A 218 17.95 3.73 4.83
N PRO A 219 18.75 4.69 4.31
CA PRO A 219 18.53 6.10 4.52
C PRO A 219 17.15 6.57 4.07
N THR A 220 16.69 7.71 4.59
CA THR A 220 15.48 8.41 4.17
C THR A 220 15.81 9.89 3.95
N HIS A 221 14.82 10.71 3.61
CA HIS A 221 15.06 12.14 3.56
C HIS A 221 15.22 12.73 4.97
N GLU A 222 14.42 12.25 5.93
CA GLU A 222 14.45 12.74 7.32
C GLU A 222 15.69 12.27 8.10
N ALA A 223 16.15 11.05 7.87
CA ALA A 223 17.26 10.48 8.64
C ALA A 223 18.05 9.44 7.84
N GLU A 224 19.36 9.39 8.09
CA GLU A 224 20.26 8.38 7.52
C GLU A 224 20.11 7.00 8.19
N THR A 225 19.56 6.94 9.42
CA THR A 225 19.38 5.70 10.18
C THR A 225 18.03 5.62 10.89
N ASN A 226 17.65 4.41 11.35
CA ASN A 226 16.52 4.16 12.26
C ASN A 226 15.10 4.43 11.72
N ARG A 227 14.93 4.54 10.40
CA ARG A 227 13.59 4.63 9.78
C ARG A 227 13.21 3.34 9.08
N PHE A 228 13.93 2.96 8.03
CA PHE A 228 13.82 1.62 7.42
C PHE A 228 15.00 0.78 7.88
N VAL A 229 14.78 -0.05 8.91
CA VAL A 229 15.86 -0.70 9.66
C VAL A 229 15.49 -2.11 10.09
N TRP A 230 16.46 -3.02 10.04
CA TRP A 230 16.33 -4.38 10.59
C TRP A 230 17.56 -4.76 11.40
N ALA A 231 17.39 -5.76 12.27
CA ALA A 231 18.45 -6.30 13.10
C ALA A 231 19.04 -7.56 12.47
N VAL A 232 20.35 -7.74 12.62
CA VAL A 232 21.09 -8.93 12.18
C VAL A 232 22.10 -9.36 13.26
N PRO A 233 22.62 -10.61 13.22
CA PRO A 233 23.70 -11.04 14.09
C PRO A 233 24.92 -10.13 14.03
N GLU A 234 25.72 -10.07 15.11
CA GLU A 234 26.96 -9.27 15.11
C GLU A 234 27.95 -9.72 14.01
N ASP A 235 28.03 -11.02 13.76
CA ASP A 235 28.89 -11.66 12.76
C ASP A 235 28.26 -11.78 11.36
N TYR A 236 27.15 -11.08 11.12
CA TYR A 236 26.43 -11.14 9.84
C TYR A 236 27.34 -10.79 8.65
N ALA A 237 27.44 -11.71 7.69
CA ALA A 237 28.32 -11.59 6.53
C ALA A 237 27.70 -10.85 5.33
N GLY A 238 26.44 -10.41 5.43
CA GLY A 238 25.68 -9.78 4.34
C GLY A 238 24.80 -10.77 3.57
N ASP A 239 23.70 -10.28 3.00
CA ASP A 239 22.77 -11.04 2.14
C ASP A 239 22.54 -10.29 0.81
N PRO A 240 22.53 -10.98 -0.35
CA PRO A 240 22.28 -10.36 -1.64
C PRO A 240 20.95 -9.60 -1.75
N ARG A 241 19.90 -9.97 -1.00
CA ARG A 241 18.64 -9.23 -0.94
C ARG A 241 18.80 -7.88 -0.27
N GLU A 242 19.65 -7.78 0.74
CA GLU A 242 19.93 -6.52 1.39
C GLU A 242 20.63 -5.55 0.42
N ASP A 243 21.60 -6.05 -0.34
CA ASP A 243 22.25 -5.26 -1.40
C ASP A 243 21.23 -4.84 -2.46
N GLU A 244 20.35 -5.75 -2.89
CA GLU A 244 19.25 -5.43 -3.80
C GLU A 244 18.35 -4.31 -3.24
N ILE A 245 17.95 -4.37 -1.96
CA ILE A 245 17.14 -3.32 -1.33
C ILE A 245 17.85 -1.96 -1.41
N ARG A 246 19.15 -1.90 -1.08
CA ARG A 246 19.92 -0.64 -1.10
C ARG A 246 20.12 -0.10 -2.51
N GLU A 247 20.43 -0.97 -3.47
CA GLU A 247 20.60 -0.60 -4.87
C GLU A 247 19.33 0.02 -5.46
N ILE A 248 18.16 -0.41 -4.99
CA ILE A 248 16.88 0.15 -5.43
C ILE A 248 16.51 1.42 -4.66
N ALA A 249 16.76 1.42 -3.35
CA ALA A 249 16.39 2.52 -2.47
C ALA A 249 17.15 3.81 -2.80
N GLY A 250 18.45 3.72 -3.10
CA GLY A 250 19.29 4.90 -3.40
C GLY A 250 18.71 5.78 -4.52
N PRO A 251 18.49 5.22 -5.73
CA PRO A 251 17.88 5.96 -6.83
C PRO A 251 16.48 6.53 -6.52
N ILE A 252 15.67 5.83 -5.72
CA ILE A 252 14.37 6.34 -5.26
C ILE A 252 14.56 7.59 -4.39
N LEU A 253 15.46 7.53 -3.42
CA LEU A 253 15.74 8.63 -2.50
C LEU A 253 16.32 9.84 -3.20
N ASP A 254 17.27 9.64 -4.12
CA ASP A 254 17.88 10.72 -4.90
C ASP A 254 16.83 11.41 -5.79
N ALA A 255 16.01 10.64 -6.50
CA ALA A 255 14.94 11.17 -7.33
C ALA A 255 13.86 11.89 -6.50
N TYR A 256 13.64 11.46 -5.26
CA TYR A 256 12.76 12.13 -4.31
C TYR A 256 13.35 13.46 -3.86
N ARG A 257 14.62 13.50 -3.42
CA ARG A 257 15.32 14.71 -2.96
C ARG A 257 15.26 15.81 -4.03
N GLU A 258 15.56 15.48 -5.29
CA GLU A 258 15.47 16.43 -6.43
C GLU A 258 14.04 16.99 -6.62
N LYS A 259 13.01 16.13 -6.49
CA LYS A 259 11.61 16.57 -6.63
C LYS A 259 11.17 17.40 -5.45
N ARG A 260 11.59 17.03 -4.24
CA ARG A 260 11.25 17.75 -3.02
C ARG A 260 11.79 19.18 -3.08
N GLU A 261 12.98 19.40 -3.61
CA GLU A 261 13.53 20.74 -3.88
C GLU A 261 12.68 21.52 -4.90
N ARG A 262 12.23 20.86 -5.96
CA ARG A 262 11.44 21.49 -7.04
C ARG A 262 10.02 21.88 -6.61
N TYR A 263 9.33 20.99 -5.91
CA TYR A 263 7.93 21.20 -5.50
C TYR A 263 7.80 21.94 -4.17
N GLY A 264 8.83 21.85 -3.32
CA GLY A 264 8.88 22.45 -1.98
C GLY A 264 7.71 22.04 -1.07
N GLU A 265 7.59 22.74 0.05
CA GLU A 265 6.44 22.59 0.98
C GLU A 265 5.13 23.13 0.40
N ARG A 266 5.16 23.79 -0.76
CA ARG A 266 4.01 24.51 -1.32
C ARG A 266 3.02 23.61 -2.04
N THR A 267 3.47 22.44 -2.49
CA THR A 267 2.62 21.50 -3.24
C THR A 267 2.90 20.01 -2.92
N PRO A 268 2.78 19.54 -1.65
CA PRO A 268 2.99 18.12 -1.30
C PRO A 268 2.11 17.16 -2.09
N ALA A 269 0.87 17.57 -2.34
CA ALA A 269 -0.06 16.98 -3.29
C ALA A 269 0.54 16.69 -4.69
N ALA A 270 1.31 17.63 -5.25
CA ALA A 270 1.95 17.50 -6.56
C ALA A 270 3.24 16.67 -6.46
N LEU A 271 4.01 16.84 -5.39
CA LEU A 271 5.17 16.01 -5.08
C LEU A 271 4.81 14.53 -5.02
N PHE A 272 3.75 14.17 -4.29
CA PHE A 272 3.25 12.79 -4.21
C PHE A 272 2.95 12.21 -5.60
N ARG A 273 2.23 12.95 -6.45
CA ARG A 273 1.95 12.52 -7.83
C ARG A 273 3.22 12.40 -8.68
N ALA A 274 4.18 13.30 -8.50
CA ALA A 274 5.45 13.25 -9.22
C ALA A 274 6.29 12.03 -8.82
N VAL A 275 6.34 11.70 -7.52
CA VAL A 275 6.99 10.48 -7.00
C VAL A 275 6.34 9.23 -7.59
N ARG A 276 5.01 9.14 -7.54
CA ARG A 276 4.24 7.99 -8.07
C ARG A 276 4.45 7.78 -9.57
N ARG A 277 4.59 8.85 -10.36
CA ARG A 277 4.83 8.77 -11.81
C ARG A 277 6.26 8.40 -12.18
N ALA A 278 7.24 8.76 -11.34
CA ALA A 278 8.65 8.56 -11.64
C ALA A 278 9.09 7.09 -11.54
N TRP A 279 8.38 6.27 -10.77
CA TRP A 279 8.69 4.86 -10.58
C TRP A 279 7.59 3.96 -11.17
N PRO A 280 7.63 3.68 -12.49
CA PRO A 280 6.68 2.77 -13.10
C PRO A 280 6.84 1.36 -12.52
N ARG A 281 5.74 0.61 -12.56
CA ARG A 281 5.57 -0.73 -11.99
C ARG A 281 6.78 -1.63 -12.24
N ARG A 282 7.31 -2.26 -11.18
CA ARG A 282 8.21 -3.40 -11.35
C ARG A 282 7.45 -4.54 -12.05
N PRO A 283 7.88 -5.02 -13.22
CA PRO A 283 7.34 -6.27 -13.76
C PRO A 283 7.63 -7.39 -12.76
N GLY A 284 6.63 -8.25 -12.51
CA GLY A 284 6.73 -9.31 -11.52
C GLY A 284 7.98 -10.18 -11.77
N ARG A 285 8.86 -10.27 -10.77
CA ARG A 285 10.04 -11.14 -10.82
C ARG A 285 9.55 -12.58 -10.98
N ARG A 286 9.99 -13.30 -12.02
CA ARG A 286 9.76 -14.75 -12.11
C ARG A 286 10.55 -15.39 -10.98
N VAL A 287 9.85 -15.88 -9.95
CA VAL A 287 10.47 -16.59 -8.82
C VAL A 287 11.11 -17.87 -9.36
N GLY A 288 12.45 -17.90 -9.40
CA GLY A 288 13.18 -19.15 -9.56
C GLY A 288 12.92 -20.01 -8.33
N ARG A 289 12.25 -21.16 -8.50
CA ARG A 289 12.02 -22.14 -7.44
C ARG A 289 13.35 -22.52 -6.79
N ARG A 290 13.66 -21.98 -5.60
CA ARG A 290 14.56 -22.66 -4.67
C ARG A 290 13.77 -23.81 -4.05
N ARG A 291 14.26 -25.04 -4.23
CA ARG A 291 13.77 -26.21 -3.49
C ARG A 291 14.21 -26.04 -2.04
N VAL A 292 13.25 -25.87 -1.13
CA VAL A 292 13.49 -26.04 0.30
C VAL A 292 13.59 -27.56 0.55
N PRO A 293 14.66 -28.06 1.19
CA PRO A 293 14.73 -29.46 1.57
C PRO A 293 13.71 -29.72 2.69
N ALA A 294 12.94 -30.80 2.54
CA ALA A 294 12.00 -31.25 3.55
C ALA A 294 12.75 -31.81 4.76
N GLY A 295 12.54 -31.23 5.94
CA GLY A 295 13.14 -31.68 7.19
C GLY A 295 12.41 -31.12 8.41
N ALA A 296 11.47 -31.93 8.92
CA ALA A 296 10.97 -32.09 10.28
C ALA A 296 10.97 -30.90 11.28
N GLY A 297 9.77 -30.62 11.81
CA GLY A 297 9.58 -29.94 13.09
C GLY A 297 8.16 -30.21 13.62
N GLU A 298 8.07 -31.02 14.68
CA GLU A 298 6.84 -31.37 15.41
C GLU A 298 6.16 -30.18 16.11
N PRO A 299 4.85 -30.26 16.43
CA PRO A 299 4.11 -29.17 17.05
C PRO A 299 4.45 -29.00 18.53
N VAL A 300 4.93 -27.83 18.91
CA VAL A 300 5.10 -27.43 20.31
C VAL A 300 3.74 -27.09 20.92
N THR A 301 3.43 -27.73 22.04
CA THR A 301 2.20 -27.56 22.82
C THR A 301 2.11 -26.20 23.48
N ARG A 302 0.90 -25.62 23.47
CA ARG A 302 0.52 -24.38 24.17
C ARG A 302 0.81 -24.44 25.67
N GLY A 303 1.62 -23.50 26.15
CA GLY A 303 1.72 -23.12 27.56
C GLY A 303 1.14 -21.72 27.75
N ASP A 304 0.15 -21.62 28.63
CA ASP A 304 -0.42 -20.39 29.18
C ASP A 304 0.55 -19.79 30.21
N SER A 305 0.81 -18.48 30.15
CA SER A 305 0.94 -17.63 31.34
C SER A 305 1.19 -16.18 30.94
N GLY A 306 0.24 -15.32 31.30
CA GLY A 306 0.45 -13.89 31.34
C GLY A 306 1.50 -13.50 32.37
N ARG A 307 2.38 -12.58 31.97
CA ARG A 307 2.93 -11.49 32.78
C ARG A 307 3.61 -10.51 31.82
N GLY A 308 2.96 -9.36 31.61
CA GLY A 308 3.49 -8.29 30.79
C GLY A 308 4.70 -7.63 31.46
N MET A 309 5.85 -7.73 30.81
CA MET A 309 6.93 -6.75 30.94
C MET A 309 7.05 -5.96 29.63
N PRO A 310 7.16 -4.62 29.68
CA PRO A 310 7.17 -3.80 28.48
C PRO A 310 8.58 -3.81 27.86
N LEU A 311 8.76 -4.58 26.80
CA LEU A 311 9.87 -4.34 25.88
C LEU A 311 9.46 -3.21 24.94
N VAL A 312 9.99 -2.03 25.28
CA VAL A 312 9.95 -0.79 24.52
C VAL A 312 10.39 -1.06 23.08
N PHE A 313 9.43 -1.06 22.15
CA PHE A 313 9.72 -0.80 20.73
C PHE A 313 10.12 0.67 20.61
N GLN A 314 11.38 0.97 20.91
CA GLN A 314 12.04 2.16 20.40
C GLN A 314 12.52 1.84 18.99
N LEU A 315 11.62 1.96 18.01
CA LEU A 315 12.06 2.56 16.76
C LEU A 315 12.47 3.98 17.15
N SER A 316 13.76 4.29 17.03
CA SER A 316 14.33 5.56 17.47
C SER A 316 13.48 6.72 16.97
N ARG A 317 13.06 7.57 17.90
CA ARG A 317 12.47 8.87 17.58
C ARG A 317 13.51 9.70 16.84
#